data_AF-A0A943B6K9-F1
#
_entry.id   AF-A0A943B6K9-F1
#
_cell.length_a   1.000
_cell.length_b   1.000
_cell.length_c   1.000
_cell.angle_alpha   90.00
_cell.angle_beta   90.00
_cell.angle_gamma   90.00
#
_symmetry.space_group_name_H-M   'P 1'
#
loop_
_entity.id
_entity.type
_entity.pdbx_description
1 polymer ?
#
loop_
_entity_poly.entity_id
_entity_poly.type
_entity_poly.pdbx_seq_one_letter_code
_entity_poly.pdbx_strand_id
1 'polypeptide(L)'
;MKVNAPSVALAACSGYDAAAPAVCAALEASGWTPGRGAVVLVKPNLLRSVPLACTHPRVVAAACSWLLDQGARVRVADSPGFGTAVGVARAVGLTEALRPLGLNVSPLDRPVPISLGRGGRWGVSRLALESDALLSVPKVKVHAMMRLSLSLKNLFGCVCGLRKAWAHTRQGGRSDDFVSGLLDLYAALPPVTALADGVEAMHVTGPSDGQPFPLGLVGASTVAAALDAVLSALLGARPVDVPLWAE
;
A
#
# COMPACT_ATOMS: atom_id res chain seq x y z
N MET A 1 3.53 8.45 32.57
CA MET A 1 3.79 8.41 31.11
C MET A 1 2.45 8.57 30.40
N LYS A 2 2.24 9.63 29.62
CA LYS A 2 1.10 9.66 28.70
C LYS A 2 1.44 8.76 27.51
N VAL A 3 0.74 7.64 27.40
CA VAL A 3 0.85 6.75 26.23
C VAL A 3 -0.13 7.28 25.20
N ASN A 4 0.35 7.62 24.00
CA ASN A 4 -0.49 8.00 22.87
C ASN A 4 -0.28 6.94 21.78
N ALA A 5 -1.19 5.98 21.70
CA ALA A 5 -1.09 4.88 20.75
C ALA A 5 -1.77 5.28 19.42
N PRO A 6 -1.17 4.94 18.27
CA PRO A 6 -1.86 5.12 17.00
C PRO A 6 -3.12 4.25 16.95
N SER A 7 -4.22 4.82 16.44
CA SER A 7 -5.48 4.10 16.23
C SER A 7 -5.37 3.18 15.01
N VAL A 8 -5.86 1.95 15.16
CA VAL A 8 -6.06 1.01 14.05
C VAL A 8 -7.53 0.65 14.01
N ALA A 9 -8.20 0.96 12.90
CA ALA A 9 -9.59 0.62 12.65
C ALA A 9 -9.65 -0.65 11.79
N LEU A 10 -10.49 -1.61 12.18
CA LEU A 10 -10.83 -2.78 11.39
C LEU A 10 -12.34 -2.78 11.16
N ALA A 11 -12.75 -2.82 9.90
CA ALA A 11 -14.16 -2.89 9.51
C ALA A 11 -14.44 -4.22 8.81
N ALA A 12 -15.51 -4.90 9.23
CA ALA A 12 -15.97 -6.10 8.55
C ALA A 12 -16.41 -5.76 7.12
N CYS A 13 -16.00 -6.59 6.16
CA CYS A 13 -16.32 -6.43 4.75
C CYS A 13 -16.40 -7.83 4.12
N SER A 14 -17.60 -8.39 4.06
CA SER A 14 -17.83 -9.77 3.58
C SER A 14 -17.62 -9.97 2.09
N GLY A 15 -17.49 -8.88 1.32
CA GLY A 15 -17.28 -8.90 -0.12
C GLY A 15 -17.18 -7.50 -0.70
N TYR A 16 -16.72 -7.39 -1.95
CA TYR A 16 -16.43 -6.09 -2.56
C TYR A 16 -17.66 -5.24 -2.89
N ASP A 17 -18.87 -5.80 -2.86
CA ASP A 17 -20.11 -5.03 -2.93
C ASP A 17 -20.31 -4.16 -1.68
N ALA A 18 -19.79 -4.60 -0.53
CA ALA A 18 -19.80 -3.85 0.72
C ALA A 18 -18.51 -3.03 0.96
N ALA A 19 -17.62 -2.93 -0.05
CA ALA A 19 -16.33 -2.25 0.12
C ALA A 19 -16.48 -0.76 0.42
N ALA A 20 -17.39 -0.06 -0.26
CA ALA A 20 -17.56 1.38 -0.08
C ALA A 20 -17.89 1.79 1.36
N PRO A 21 -18.96 1.28 2.00
CA PRO A 21 -19.27 1.63 3.38
C PRO A 21 -18.18 1.18 4.37
N ALA A 22 -17.55 0.02 4.15
CA ALA A 22 -16.49 -0.47 5.03
C ALA A 22 -15.23 0.40 4.97
N VAL A 23 -14.85 0.86 3.76
CA VAL A 23 -13.71 1.77 3.55
C VAL A 23 -13.96 3.12 4.22
N CYS A 24 -15.14 3.72 4.03
CA CYS A 24 -15.49 4.98 4.68
C CYS A 24 -15.42 4.85 6.21
N ALA A 25 -16.06 3.82 6.77
CA ALA A 25 -16.07 3.58 8.21
C ALA A 25 -14.65 3.36 8.77
N ALA A 26 -13.79 2.61 8.07
CA ALA A 26 -12.41 2.39 8.51
C ALA A 26 -11.58 3.67 8.46
N LEU A 27 -11.68 4.47 7.39
CA LEU A 27 -10.94 5.73 7.27
C LEU A 27 -11.39 6.76 8.32
N GLU A 28 -12.69 6.89 8.58
CA GLU A 28 -13.22 7.75 9.64
C GLU A 28 -12.75 7.31 11.02
N ALA A 29 -12.88 6.01 11.34
CA ALA A 29 -12.46 5.45 12.63
C ALA A 29 -10.93 5.47 12.83
N SER A 30 -10.14 5.55 11.75
CA SER A 30 -8.69 5.77 11.85
C SER A 30 -8.34 7.15 12.41
N GLY A 31 -9.29 8.10 12.43
CA GLY A 31 -9.07 9.48 12.84
C GLY A 31 -8.35 10.32 11.80
N TRP A 32 -8.21 9.83 10.57
CA TRP A 32 -7.54 10.58 9.51
C TRP A 32 -8.42 11.72 8.99
N THR A 33 -7.85 12.91 8.95
CA THR A 33 -8.48 14.12 8.41
C THR A 33 -7.56 14.71 7.33
N PRO A 34 -7.72 14.32 6.06
CA PRO A 34 -6.92 14.91 4.98
C PRO A 34 -7.25 16.40 4.87
N GLY A 35 -6.22 17.24 4.68
CA GLY A 35 -6.42 18.68 4.53
C GLY A 35 -7.25 19.00 3.30
N ARG A 36 -8.22 19.94 3.42
CA ARG A 36 -8.94 20.45 2.24
C ARG A 36 -7.94 21.05 1.24
N GLY A 37 -8.06 20.66 -0.02
CA GLY A 37 -7.14 21.06 -1.08
C GLY A 37 -5.79 20.33 -1.11
N ALA A 38 -5.48 19.52 -0.09
CA ALA A 38 -4.24 18.76 -0.03
C ALA A 38 -4.18 17.74 -1.18
N VAL A 39 -3.01 17.62 -1.81
CA VAL A 39 -2.72 16.63 -2.83
C VAL A 39 -2.41 15.30 -2.17
N VAL A 40 -3.36 14.36 -2.25
CA VAL A 40 -3.21 13.02 -1.69
C VAL A 40 -2.90 12.03 -2.81
N LEU A 41 -1.76 11.37 -2.71
CA LEU A 41 -1.41 10.26 -3.59
C LEU A 41 -1.97 8.95 -3.05
N VAL A 42 -2.95 8.39 -3.74
CA VAL A 42 -3.47 7.05 -3.51
C VAL A 42 -2.59 6.05 -4.25
N LYS A 43 -1.91 5.19 -3.48
CA LYS A 43 -1.00 4.17 -3.98
C LYS A 43 -1.58 2.76 -3.81
N PRO A 44 -2.33 2.23 -4.78
CA PRO A 44 -2.78 0.84 -4.74
C PRO A 44 -1.58 -0.12 -4.78
N ASN A 45 -1.85 -1.42 -4.59
CA ASN A 45 -0.94 -2.47 -4.98
C ASN A 45 -1.28 -2.96 -6.39
N LEU A 46 -0.52 -2.55 -7.39
CA LEU A 46 -0.52 -3.13 -8.72
C LEU A 46 0.78 -3.94 -8.89
N LEU A 47 0.67 -5.24 -9.12
CA LEU A 47 1.84 -6.09 -9.33
C LEU A 47 2.02 -6.48 -10.80
N ARG A 48 0.99 -7.11 -11.35
CA ARG A 48 0.86 -7.60 -12.72
C ARG A 48 -0.64 -7.79 -13.01
N SER A 49 -1.00 -8.20 -14.22
CA SER A 49 -2.39 -8.47 -14.62
C SER A 49 -2.98 -9.75 -13.99
N VAL A 50 -2.89 -9.88 -12.67
CA VAL A 50 -3.46 -10.95 -11.84
C VAL A 50 -4.28 -10.25 -10.73
N PRO A 51 -5.63 -10.23 -10.83
CA PRO A 51 -6.48 -9.48 -9.91
C PRO A 51 -6.25 -9.80 -8.42
N LEU A 52 -6.12 -11.08 -8.06
CA LEU A 52 -5.88 -11.51 -6.66
C LEU A 52 -4.56 -10.95 -6.08
N ALA A 53 -3.58 -10.69 -6.92
CA ALA A 53 -2.29 -10.14 -6.52
C ALA A 53 -2.29 -8.61 -6.40
N CYS A 54 -3.40 -7.95 -6.76
CA CYS A 54 -3.57 -6.51 -6.74
C CYS A 54 -4.66 -6.09 -5.76
N THR A 55 -4.64 -4.82 -5.36
CA THR A 55 -5.74 -4.22 -4.60
C THR A 55 -6.99 -4.20 -5.46
N HIS A 56 -8.13 -4.60 -4.89
CA HIS A 56 -9.36 -4.66 -5.66
C HIS A 56 -9.84 -3.26 -6.10
N PRO A 57 -10.28 -3.07 -7.36
CA PRO A 57 -10.70 -1.78 -7.90
C PRO A 57 -11.72 -1.03 -7.05
N ARG A 58 -12.69 -1.75 -6.46
CA ARG A 58 -13.74 -1.14 -5.63
C ARG A 58 -13.21 -0.56 -4.32
N VAL A 59 -12.16 -1.14 -3.74
CA VAL A 59 -11.52 -0.58 -2.53
C VAL A 59 -10.80 0.73 -2.88
N VAL A 60 -10.07 0.74 -4.00
CA VAL A 60 -9.36 1.94 -4.47
C VAL A 60 -10.35 3.04 -4.83
N ALA A 61 -11.41 2.73 -5.57
CA ALA A 61 -12.44 3.70 -5.95
C ALA A 61 -13.18 4.26 -4.73
N ALA A 62 -13.54 3.42 -3.75
CA ALA A 62 -14.15 3.86 -2.50
C ALA A 62 -13.24 4.83 -1.73
N ALA A 63 -11.94 4.51 -1.61
CA ALA A 63 -10.97 5.38 -0.96
C ALA A 63 -10.81 6.72 -1.68
N CYS A 64 -10.78 6.70 -3.01
CA CYS A 64 -10.71 7.91 -3.82
C CYS A 64 -11.98 8.77 -3.67
N SER A 65 -13.17 8.16 -3.70
CA SER A 65 -14.44 8.85 -3.49
C SER A 65 -14.46 9.54 -2.13
N TRP A 66 -14.14 8.80 -1.06
CA TRP A 66 -14.09 9.34 0.30
C TRP A 66 -13.13 10.54 0.39
N LEU A 67 -11.94 10.45 -0.21
CA LEU A 67 -10.97 11.55 -0.24
C LEU A 67 -11.49 12.79 -0.97
N LEU A 68 -12.17 12.61 -2.10
CA LEU A 68 -12.81 13.70 -2.83
C LEU A 68 -13.90 14.37 -1.99
N ASP A 69 -14.69 13.59 -1.25
CA ASP A 69 -15.73 14.09 -0.34
C ASP A 69 -15.12 14.90 0.83
N GLN A 70 -13.93 14.53 1.30
CA GLN A 70 -13.15 15.33 2.26
C GLN A 70 -12.56 16.62 1.65
N GLY A 71 -12.66 16.80 0.32
CA GLY A 71 -12.14 17.95 -0.40
C GLY A 71 -10.65 17.87 -0.74
N ALA A 72 -10.05 16.67 -0.72
CA ALA A 72 -8.67 16.46 -1.15
C ALA A 72 -8.55 16.45 -2.68
N ARG A 73 -7.36 16.76 -3.20
CA ARG A 73 -7.00 16.60 -4.61
C ARG A 73 -6.35 15.23 -4.80
N VAL A 74 -7.10 14.28 -5.34
CA VAL A 74 -6.66 12.88 -5.45
C VAL A 74 -5.80 12.65 -6.69
N ARG A 75 -4.66 11.97 -6.52
CA ARG A 75 -3.87 11.37 -7.60
C ARG A 75 -3.75 9.86 -7.35
N VAL A 76 -3.91 9.04 -8.39
CA VAL A 76 -3.73 7.58 -8.28
C VAL A 76 -2.50 7.18 -9.09
N ALA A 77 -1.53 6.54 -8.46
CA ALA A 77 -0.34 6.07 -9.17
C ALA A 77 0.29 4.85 -8.51
N ASP A 78 0.94 4.02 -9.33
CA ASP A 78 1.81 2.95 -8.83
C ASP A 78 2.95 2.67 -9.83
N SER A 79 3.91 1.84 -9.43
CA SER A 79 4.87 1.20 -10.35
C SER A 79 4.72 -0.31 -10.27
N PRO A 80 4.03 -0.97 -11.22
CA PRO A 80 3.91 -2.42 -11.19
C PRO A 80 5.27 -3.13 -11.27
N GLY A 81 5.33 -4.36 -10.74
CA GLY A 81 6.50 -5.22 -10.92
C GLY A 81 6.64 -5.71 -12.36
N PHE A 82 5.49 -5.90 -13.04
CA PHE A 82 5.41 -6.35 -14.42
C PHE A 82 4.34 -5.57 -15.18
N GLY A 83 4.68 -5.09 -16.37
CA GLY A 83 3.79 -4.25 -17.20
C GLY A 83 3.81 -2.77 -16.80
N THR A 84 3.00 -1.95 -17.47
CA THR A 84 2.87 -0.53 -17.18
C THR A 84 1.75 -0.27 -16.17
N ALA A 85 1.83 0.81 -15.38
CA ALA A 85 0.80 1.19 -14.42
C ALA A 85 -0.60 1.25 -15.07
N VAL A 86 -0.69 1.93 -16.22
CA VAL A 86 -1.94 2.05 -17.00
C VAL A 86 -2.41 0.69 -17.52
N GLY A 87 -1.49 -0.13 -18.05
CA GLY A 87 -1.82 -1.45 -18.60
C GLY A 87 -2.36 -2.42 -17.55
N VAL A 88 -1.68 -2.49 -16.40
CA VAL A 88 -2.12 -3.33 -15.27
C VAL A 88 -3.44 -2.81 -14.70
N ALA A 89 -3.57 -1.49 -14.50
CA ALA A 89 -4.81 -0.89 -14.01
C ALA A 89 -6.02 -1.21 -14.90
N ARG A 90 -5.85 -1.17 -16.23
CA ARG A 90 -6.90 -1.59 -17.18
C ARG A 90 -7.19 -3.08 -17.06
N ALA A 91 -6.16 -3.91 -17.05
CA ALA A 91 -6.34 -5.37 -17.02
C ALA A 91 -7.04 -5.87 -15.75
N VAL A 92 -6.86 -5.19 -14.60
CA VAL A 92 -7.54 -5.54 -13.34
C VAL A 92 -8.87 -4.78 -13.13
N GLY A 93 -9.32 -3.96 -14.09
CA GLY A 93 -10.58 -3.21 -14.00
C GLY A 93 -10.53 -1.92 -13.15
N LEU A 94 -9.35 -1.47 -12.74
CA LEU A 94 -9.18 -0.24 -11.96
C LEU A 94 -9.46 1.01 -12.79
N THR A 95 -9.14 1.00 -14.09
CA THR A 95 -9.41 2.14 -14.98
C THR A 95 -10.91 2.43 -15.07
N GLU A 96 -11.72 1.38 -15.19
CA GLU A 96 -13.17 1.44 -15.25
C GLU A 96 -13.77 1.90 -13.93
N ALA A 97 -13.25 1.41 -12.80
CA ALA A 97 -13.71 1.80 -11.47
C ALA A 97 -13.44 3.28 -11.12
N LEU A 98 -12.36 3.86 -11.65
CA LEU A 98 -11.98 5.27 -11.41
C LEU A 98 -12.66 6.26 -12.36
N ARG A 99 -13.19 5.79 -13.50
CA ARG A 99 -13.80 6.64 -14.54
C ARG A 99 -14.92 7.55 -14.01
N PRO A 100 -15.87 7.08 -13.17
CA PRO A 100 -16.94 7.94 -12.64
C PRO A 100 -16.42 9.09 -11.76
N LEU A 101 -15.22 8.94 -11.19
CA LEU A 101 -14.57 9.94 -10.36
C LEU A 101 -13.71 10.93 -11.17
N GLY A 102 -13.61 10.75 -12.50
CA GLY A 102 -12.72 11.54 -13.35
C GLY A 102 -11.23 11.30 -13.08
N LEU A 103 -10.88 10.16 -12.45
CA LEU A 103 -9.51 9.82 -12.07
C LEU A 103 -8.89 8.81 -13.05
N ASN A 104 -7.57 8.88 -13.18
CA ASN A 104 -6.77 7.96 -13.98
C ASN A 104 -5.55 7.48 -13.20
N VAL A 105 -5.05 6.28 -13.50
CA VAL A 105 -3.81 5.77 -12.93
C VAL A 105 -2.61 6.31 -13.72
N SER A 106 -1.66 6.90 -13.01
CA SER A 106 -0.39 7.38 -13.55
C SER A 106 0.78 6.47 -13.15
N PRO A 107 1.88 6.42 -13.91
CA PRO A 107 3.09 5.74 -13.46
C PRO A 107 3.79 6.54 -12.36
N LEU A 108 4.38 5.83 -11.38
CA LEU A 108 5.37 6.41 -10.46
C LEU A 108 6.75 6.42 -11.14
N ASP A 109 7.08 7.55 -11.75
CA ASP A 109 8.32 7.78 -12.51
C ASP A 109 9.10 9.00 -11.96
N ARG A 110 10.08 9.48 -12.75
CA ARG A 110 10.92 10.66 -12.46
C ARG A 110 11.59 10.56 -11.08
N PRO A 111 12.55 9.63 -10.92
CA PRO A 111 13.19 9.38 -9.63
C PRO A 111 13.96 10.58 -9.11
N VAL A 112 13.77 10.88 -7.83
CA VAL A 112 14.60 11.74 -7.00
C VAL A 112 15.37 10.85 -6.03
N PRO A 113 16.70 11.00 -5.91
CA PRO A 113 17.49 10.15 -5.04
C PRO A 113 17.23 10.45 -3.56
N ILE A 114 16.99 9.40 -2.77
CA ILE A 114 17.06 9.43 -1.30
C ILE A 114 18.28 8.62 -0.83
N SER A 115 18.87 9.00 0.30
CA SER A 115 19.99 8.27 0.91
C SER A 115 19.47 7.18 1.84
N LEU A 116 20.17 6.04 1.89
CA LEU A 116 19.84 4.93 2.80
C LEU A 116 20.79 4.93 3.99
N GLY A 117 20.29 4.59 5.18
CA GLY A 117 21.06 4.57 6.43
C GLY A 117 22.22 3.58 6.43
N ARG A 118 22.10 2.48 5.68
CA ARG A 118 23.17 1.46 5.48
C ARG A 118 24.05 1.72 4.25
N GLY A 119 23.93 2.90 3.64
CA GLY A 119 24.68 3.31 2.47
C GLY A 119 23.98 3.03 1.14
N GLY A 120 24.32 3.82 0.13
CA GLY A 120 23.66 3.79 -1.19
C GLY A 120 22.47 4.74 -1.27
N ARG A 121 21.75 4.67 -2.40
CA ARG A 121 20.61 5.55 -2.70
C ARG A 121 19.51 4.82 -3.46
N TRP A 122 18.26 5.12 -3.15
CA TRP A 122 17.10 4.73 -3.96
C TRP A 122 16.56 5.91 -4.75
N GLY A 123 16.11 5.66 -5.98
CA GLY A 123 15.39 6.67 -6.76
C GLY A 123 13.91 6.55 -6.48
N VAL A 124 13.32 7.55 -5.81
CA VAL A 124 11.91 7.56 -5.41
C VAL A 124 11.14 8.53 -6.28
N SER A 125 9.91 8.18 -6.65
CA SER A 125 9.10 9.03 -7.53
C SER A 125 8.93 10.43 -6.95
N ARG A 126 9.25 11.44 -7.76
CA ARG A 126 8.97 12.85 -7.42
C ARG A 126 7.51 13.04 -7.02
N LEU A 127 6.59 12.40 -7.75
CA LEU A 127 5.16 12.48 -7.44
C LEU A 127 4.85 12.01 -6.01
N ALA A 128 5.51 10.96 -5.53
CA ALA A 128 5.33 10.47 -4.18
C ALA A 128 5.93 11.43 -3.14
N LEU A 129 7.11 11.99 -3.41
CA LEU A 129 7.79 12.90 -2.48
C LEU A 129 7.12 14.28 -2.37
N GLU A 130 6.53 14.78 -3.45
CA GLU A 130 5.93 16.13 -3.52
C GLU A 130 4.41 16.14 -3.25
N SER A 131 3.83 15.01 -2.86
CA SER A 131 2.43 14.98 -2.40
C SER A 131 2.34 15.44 -0.94
N ASP A 132 1.22 16.02 -0.53
CA ASP A 132 1.02 16.48 0.85
C ASP A 132 0.82 15.29 1.82
N ALA A 133 0.22 14.21 1.32
CA ALA A 133 0.08 12.94 2.04
C ALA A 133 -0.03 11.76 1.07
N LEU A 134 0.24 10.56 1.56
CA LEU A 134 0.01 9.31 0.84
C LEU A 134 -1.08 8.48 1.52
N LEU A 135 -1.91 7.84 0.70
CA LEU A 135 -2.74 6.72 1.12
C LEU A 135 -2.19 5.44 0.48
N SER A 136 -1.48 4.62 1.24
CA SER A 136 -1.07 3.29 0.80
C SER A 136 -2.26 2.33 0.90
N VAL A 137 -2.65 1.72 -0.22
CA VAL A 137 -3.79 0.80 -0.28
C VAL A 137 -3.31 -0.61 -0.65
N PRO A 138 -2.64 -1.34 0.26
CA PRO A 138 -2.09 -2.67 -0.05
C PRO A 138 -3.18 -3.73 -0.20
N LYS A 139 -2.89 -4.76 -0.99
CA LYS A 139 -3.55 -6.06 -0.90
C LYS A 139 -2.95 -6.86 0.25
N VAL A 140 -3.76 -7.38 1.17
CA VAL A 140 -3.27 -8.29 2.22
C VAL A 140 -2.88 -9.61 1.56
N LYS A 141 -1.57 -9.93 1.57
CA LYS A 141 -1.08 -11.16 0.93
C LYS A 141 0.23 -11.68 1.50
N VAL A 142 0.51 -12.96 1.28
CA VAL A 142 1.84 -13.54 1.52
C VAL A 142 2.85 -13.07 0.48
N HIS A 143 4.11 -13.00 0.91
CA HIS A 143 5.26 -12.74 0.06
C HIS A 143 6.40 -13.69 0.41
N ALA A 144 6.97 -14.39 -0.58
CA ALA A 144 7.99 -15.42 -0.34
C ALA A 144 9.19 -14.93 0.50
N MET A 145 9.63 -13.69 0.30
CA MET A 145 10.80 -13.13 1.02
C MET A 145 10.45 -12.33 2.29
N MET A 146 9.25 -11.77 2.39
CA MET A 146 8.89 -10.84 3.50
C MET A 146 7.85 -11.46 4.43
N ARG A 147 7.48 -12.72 4.18
CA ARG A 147 6.28 -13.43 4.64
C ARG A 147 4.95 -12.77 4.31
N LEU A 148 4.81 -11.48 4.57
CA LEU A 148 3.64 -10.67 4.30
C LEU A 148 4.00 -9.47 3.41
N SER A 149 3.06 -9.08 2.56
CA SER A 149 3.08 -7.81 1.84
C SER A 149 1.89 -6.99 2.30
N LEU A 150 2.17 -5.96 3.09
CA LEU A 150 1.20 -5.02 3.64
C LEU A 150 1.58 -3.58 3.24
N SER A 151 1.28 -2.58 4.07
CA SER A 151 1.39 -1.17 3.71
C SER A 151 2.83 -0.71 3.51
N LEU A 152 3.74 -1.03 4.43
CA LEU A 152 5.14 -0.61 4.34
C LEU A 152 5.84 -1.26 3.14
N LYS A 153 5.58 -2.55 2.88
CA LYS A 153 6.10 -3.22 1.68
C LYS A 153 5.48 -2.67 0.40
N ASN A 154 4.21 -2.28 0.42
CA ASN A 154 3.54 -1.68 -0.73
C ASN A 154 4.22 -0.38 -1.15
N LEU A 155 4.67 0.46 -0.20
CA LEU A 155 5.40 1.70 -0.47
C LEU A 155 6.67 1.52 -1.31
N PHE A 156 7.25 0.31 -1.39
CA PHE A 156 8.33 0.02 -2.32
C PHE A 156 7.96 0.31 -3.79
N GLY A 157 6.67 0.37 -4.12
CA GLY A 157 6.17 0.87 -5.41
C GLY A 157 6.52 2.34 -5.70
N CYS A 158 6.90 3.13 -4.70
CA CYS A 158 7.41 4.49 -4.92
C CYS A 158 8.86 4.51 -5.44
N VAL A 159 9.61 3.40 -5.33
CA VAL A 159 10.96 3.28 -5.89
C VAL A 159 10.86 3.02 -7.39
N CYS A 160 11.48 3.87 -8.21
CA CYS A 160 11.39 3.83 -9.67
C CYS A 160 12.50 2.97 -10.32
N GLY A 161 12.16 2.42 -11.50
CA GLY A 161 13.12 1.90 -12.48
C GLY A 161 13.67 0.50 -12.20
N LEU A 162 14.57 0.03 -13.09
CA LEU A 162 15.21 -1.30 -13.03
C LEU A 162 15.99 -1.55 -11.72
N ARG A 163 16.38 -0.47 -11.03
CA ARG A 163 16.98 -0.54 -9.69
C ARG A 163 16.02 -1.12 -8.64
N LYS A 164 14.71 -1.10 -8.86
CA LYS A 164 13.70 -1.77 -8.02
C LYS A 164 13.88 -3.29 -8.05
N ALA A 165 14.01 -3.88 -9.24
CA ALA A 165 14.27 -5.31 -9.40
C ALA A 165 15.65 -5.68 -8.84
N TRP A 166 16.66 -4.83 -9.06
CA TRP A 166 18.00 -5.04 -8.52
C TRP A 166 18.06 -4.92 -6.98
N ALA A 167 17.39 -3.93 -6.38
CA ALA A 167 17.32 -3.78 -4.93
C ALA A 167 16.57 -4.97 -4.31
N HIS A 168 15.47 -5.41 -4.93
CA HIS A 168 14.73 -6.58 -4.51
C HIS A 168 15.56 -7.87 -4.57
N THR A 169 16.34 -8.09 -5.65
CA THR A 169 17.11 -9.33 -5.83
C THR A 169 18.45 -9.33 -5.07
N ARG A 170 19.17 -8.20 -5.02
CA ARG A 170 20.50 -8.12 -4.39
C ARG A 170 20.43 -7.89 -2.89
N GLN A 171 19.54 -7.04 -2.41
CA GLN A 171 19.30 -6.85 -0.97
C GLN A 171 18.38 -7.94 -0.41
N GLY A 172 17.62 -8.62 -1.27
CA GLY A 172 16.86 -9.80 -0.91
C GLY A 172 17.65 -10.97 -0.32
N GLY A 173 18.94 -11.07 -0.66
CA GLY A 173 19.87 -12.04 -0.05
C GLY A 173 20.40 -11.61 1.32
N ARG A 174 20.10 -10.39 1.77
CA ARG A 174 20.43 -9.82 3.08
C ARG A 174 19.19 -9.07 3.58
N SER A 175 18.19 -9.82 4.06
CA SER A 175 16.86 -9.31 4.46
C SER A 175 16.90 -7.96 5.18
N ASP A 176 17.88 -7.78 6.05
CA ASP A 176 18.04 -6.62 6.93
C ASP A 176 18.36 -5.33 6.15
N ASP A 177 19.14 -5.41 5.05
CA ASP A 177 19.46 -4.24 4.23
C ASP A 177 18.23 -3.74 3.47
N PHE A 178 17.38 -4.68 3.01
CA PHE A 178 16.14 -4.34 2.34
C PHE A 178 15.09 -3.80 3.30
N VAL A 179 14.95 -4.40 4.49
CA VAL A 179 14.06 -3.92 5.56
C VAL A 179 14.47 -2.53 6.01
N SER A 180 15.76 -2.31 6.32
CA SER A 180 16.30 -0.99 6.68
C SER A 180 16.02 0.04 5.58
N GLY A 181 16.21 -0.32 4.30
CA GLY A 181 15.89 0.57 3.20
C GLY A 181 14.40 0.91 3.09
N LEU A 182 13.49 -0.03 3.40
CA LEU A 182 12.05 0.25 3.43
C LEU A 182 11.70 1.24 4.56
N LEU A 183 12.36 1.15 5.71
CA LEU A 183 12.19 2.10 6.80
C LEU A 183 12.74 3.49 6.42
N ASP A 184 13.90 3.55 5.76
CA ASP A 184 14.44 4.80 5.22
C ASP A 184 13.49 5.44 4.19
N LEU A 185 12.89 4.62 3.31
CA LEU A 185 11.89 5.06 2.36
C LEU A 185 10.64 5.59 3.08
N TYR A 186 10.14 4.87 4.08
CA TYR A 186 8.99 5.29 4.86
C TYR A 186 9.24 6.63 5.56
N ALA A 187 10.43 6.82 6.13
CA ALA A 187 10.84 8.08 6.76
C ALA A 187 11.03 9.25 5.78
N ALA A 188 11.40 8.96 4.53
CA ALA A 188 11.60 9.98 3.50
C ALA A 188 10.30 10.43 2.81
N LEU A 189 9.22 9.66 2.93
CA LEU A 189 7.94 9.98 2.32
C LEU A 189 7.14 10.99 3.18
N PRO A 190 6.23 11.77 2.58
CA PRO A 190 5.21 12.54 3.31
C PRO A 190 4.36 11.64 4.23
N PRO A 191 3.55 12.23 5.14
CA PRO A 191 2.68 11.45 6.03
C PRO A 191 1.89 10.37 5.29
N VAL A 192 2.00 9.12 5.76
CA VAL A 192 1.39 7.96 5.11
C VAL A 192 0.29 7.36 5.99
N THR A 193 -0.95 7.50 5.52
CA THR A 193 -2.09 6.72 6.00
C THR A 193 -2.16 5.41 5.21
N ALA A 194 -2.60 4.34 5.86
CA ALA A 194 -2.76 3.02 5.25
C ALA A 194 -4.23 2.59 5.25
N LEU A 195 -4.65 1.93 4.17
CA LEU A 195 -5.96 1.27 4.01
C LEU A 195 -5.75 -0.12 3.37
N ALA A 196 -5.72 -1.17 4.16
CA ALA A 196 -5.49 -2.52 3.68
C ALA A 196 -6.76 -3.19 3.13
N ASP A 197 -6.66 -3.72 1.91
CA ASP A 197 -7.64 -4.62 1.29
C ASP A 197 -7.41 -6.06 1.79
N GLY A 198 -8.16 -6.44 2.82
CA GLY A 198 -8.23 -7.79 3.36
C GLY A 198 -9.57 -8.47 3.11
N VAL A 199 -10.35 -8.01 2.12
CA VAL A 199 -11.67 -8.60 1.84
C VAL A 199 -11.48 -10.04 1.36
N GLU A 200 -10.67 -10.18 0.31
CA GLU A 200 -10.10 -11.44 -0.13
C GLU A 200 -8.58 -11.30 -0.09
N ALA A 201 -7.93 -11.91 0.89
CA ALA A 201 -6.48 -11.96 0.96
C ALA A 201 -5.91 -13.00 -0.02
N MET A 202 -4.61 -12.94 -0.29
CA MET A 202 -3.91 -13.99 -1.04
C MET A 202 -2.97 -14.76 -0.12
N HIS A 203 -3.23 -16.05 0.09
CA HIS A 203 -2.47 -16.94 0.98
C HIS A 203 -1.69 -18.05 0.26
N VAL A 204 -1.04 -18.95 1.02
CA VAL A 204 -0.22 -20.11 0.58
C VAL A 204 1.13 -19.74 -0.07
N THR A 205 1.12 -18.99 -1.16
CA THR A 205 2.36 -18.55 -1.83
C THR A 205 2.16 -17.16 -2.46
N GLY A 206 3.25 -16.54 -2.91
CA GLY A 206 3.22 -15.19 -3.47
C GLY A 206 4.53 -14.84 -4.19
N PRO A 207 4.58 -13.70 -4.89
CA PRO A 207 3.68 -12.56 -4.74
C PRO A 207 2.50 -12.49 -5.71
N SER A 208 2.35 -13.47 -6.63
CA SER A 208 1.22 -13.54 -7.58
C SER A 208 0.49 -14.88 -7.70
N ASP A 209 1.08 -15.97 -7.22
CA ASP A 209 0.62 -17.33 -7.56
C ASP A 209 -0.08 -18.04 -6.37
N GLY A 210 -0.58 -17.23 -5.42
CA GLY A 210 -1.26 -17.72 -4.22
C GLY A 210 -2.72 -18.11 -4.46
N GLN A 211 -3.39 -18.46 -3.37
CA GLN A 211 -4.81 -18.82 -3.36
C GLN A 211 -5.65 -17.73 -2.65
N PRO A 212 -6.92 -17.55 -3.03
CA PRO A 212 -7.79 -16.60 -2.34
C PRO A 212 -8.14 -17.08 -0.93
N PHE A 213 -8.16 -16.16 0.02
CA PHE A 213 -8.58 -16.41 1.39
C PHE A 213 -9.58 -15.34 1.84
N PRO A 214 -10.82 -15.69 2.21
CA PRO A 214 -11.87 -14.73 2.56
C PRO A 214 -11.64 -14.18 3.98
N LEU A 215 -10.66 -13.29 4.12
CA LEU A 215 -10.32 -12.66 5.40
C LEU A 215 -11.43 -11.70 5.87
N GLY A 216 -12.19 -11.10 4.95
CA GLY A 216 -13.48 -10.47 5.25
C GLY A 216 -13.39 -9.12 5.95
N LEU A 217 -12.31 -8.35 5.75
CA LEU A 217 -12.13 -7.05 6.41
C LEU A 217 -11.43 -6.02 5.53
N VAL A 218 -11.59 -4.75 5.90
CA VAL A 218 -10.66 -3.68 5.53
C VAL A 218 -10.09 -3.08 6.81
N GLY A 219 -8.83 -2.64 6.77
CA GLY A 219 -8.16 -2.04 7.91
C GLY A 219 -7.56 -0.69 7.58
N ALA A 220 -7.61 0.28 8.50
CA ALA A 220 -7.05 1.60 8.27
C ALA A 220 -6.30 2.15 9.50
N SER A 221 -5.27 2.94 9.27
CA SER A 221 -4.54 3.68 10.31
C SER A 221 -3.78 4.86 9.71
N THR A 222 -3.67 5.95 10.45
CA THR A 222 -2.77 7.07 10.15
C THR A 222 -1.29 6.71 10.32
N VAL A 223 -0.99 5.53 10.87
CA VAL A 223 0.36 4.98 11.00
C VAL A 223 0.44 3.63 10.30
N ALA A 224 1.01 3.61 9.09
CA ALA A 224 1.13 2.40 8.27
C ALA A 224 1.77 1.22 9.02
N ALA A 225 2.82 1.48 9.82
CA ALA A 225 3.47 0.46 10.62
C ALA A 225 2.53 -0.17 11.67
N ALA A 226 1.66 0.62 12.29
CA ALA A 226 0.71 0.13 13.29
C ALA A 226 -0.34 -0.80 12.66
N LEU A 227 -0.86 -0.43 11.49
CA LEU A 227 -1.77 -1.31 10.74
C LEU A 227 -1.09 -2.62 10.34
N ASP A 228 0.15 -2.55 9.84
CA ASP A 228 0.88 -3.76 9.44
C ASP A 228 1.13 -4.70 10.64
N ALA A 229 1.42 -4.15 11.83
CA ALA A 229 1.63 -4.94 13.05
C ALA A 229 0.36 -5.66 13.50
N VAL A 230 -0.78 -4.95 13.52
CA VAL A 230 -2.10 -5.51 13.88
C VAL A 230 -2.52 -6.59 12.88
N LEU A 231 -2.38 -6.35 11.57
CA LEU A 231 -2.72 -7.34 10.56
C LEU A 231 -1.79 -8.56 10.62
N SER A 232 -0.50 -8.37 10.90
CA SER A 232 0.44 -9.49 11.08
C SER A 232 0.02 -10.38 12.25
N ALA A 233 -0.34 -9.78 13.39
CA ALA A 233 -0.83 -10.52 14.56
C ALA A 233 -2.16 -11.24 14.27
N LEU A 234 -3.10 -10.56 13.59
CA LEU A 234 -4.39 -11.14 13.20
C LEU A 234 -4.23 -12.36 12.28
N LEU A 235 -3.24 -12.33 11.39
CA LEU A 235 -2.89 -13.44 10.51
C LEU A 235 -2.07 -14.55 11.19
N GLY A 236 -1.85 -14.46 12.51
CA GLY A 236 -1.10 -15.45 13.28
C GLY A 236 0.41 -15.44 13.03
N ALA A 237 0.95 -14.38 12.40
CA ALA A 237 2.38 -14.23 12.20
C ALA A 237 3.04 -13.70 13.49
N ARG A 238 4.10 -14.36 13.95
CA ARG A 238 4.90 -13.84 15.07
C ARG A 238 5.82 -12.72 14.57
N PRO A 239 6.21 -11.75 15.41
CA PRO A 239 7.16 -10.70 15.00
C PRO A 239 8.45 -11.26 14.37
N VAL A 240 9.05 -12.28 15.00
CA VAL A 240 10.26 -12.98 14.48
C VAL A 240 10.08 -13.62 13.10
N ASP A 241 8.84 -13.88 12.70
CA ASP A 241 8.53 -14.48 11.41
C ASP A 241 8.52 -13.43 10.28
N VAL A 242 8.20 -12.17 10.58
CA VAL A 242 8.09 -11.10 9.58
C VAL A 242 9.38 -10.27 9.63
N PRO A 243 10.19 -10.22 8.56
CA PRO A 243 11.48 -9.52 8.60
C PRO A 243 11.41 -8.05 9.06
N LEU A 244 10.28 -7.39 8.83
CA LEU A 244 10.02 -6.01 9.26
C LEU A 244 9.90 -5.86 10.80
N TRP A 245 9.59 -6.95 11.51
CA TRP A 245 9.36 -6.98 12.95
C TRP A 245 10.38 -7.83 13.72
N ALA A 246 11.44 -8.28 13.04
CA ALA A 246 12.43 -9.22 13.58
C ALA A 246 13.66 -8.54 14.20
N GLU A 247 13.69 -7.20 14.29
CA GLU A 247 14.77 -6.43 14.93
C GLU A 247 14.78 -6.57 16.46
#